data_AF-X0KXA0-F1
#
_entry.id   AF-X0KXA0-F1
#
_cell.length_a   1.000
_cell.length_b   1.000
_cell.length_c   1.000
_cell.angle_alpha   90.00
_cell.angle_beta   90.00
_cell.angle_gamma   90.00
#
_symmetry.space_group_name_H-M   'P 1'
#
loop_
_entity.id
_entity.type
_entity.pdbx_description
1 polymer ?
#
loop_
_entity_poly.entity_id
_entity_poly.type
_entity_poly.pdbx_seq_one_letter_code
_entity_poly.pdbx_strand_id
1 'polypeptide(L)'
;MRILSRLFEFLALFHILKRANGPHTAVSRPPTDLQSARRRFLSSLCFFCDYQRGGKTTTSIALESRDNGVVFWIASNVSPNDCVVAFLSTVLEDLRREPNSTETERETLIAMLTVRSIQFAASRLRKERGMLNRATRFCETYLTANLDTIQTPGVAALLDWLPQFSSATTDPLILCRAAYNARHAPQIATLEALRQELAVAPQGTAETFRSVKHLVGRLAEKIRTPANLVNDSLLLRPLLDSYEIRRVEAPVAAKIPMTDGLRNLDSIIRRMLPADDPRLEDLQVYLGQLDGSLGLEDAIRAISDDEERQHNVHAEIQMLEEFHRNQRKFVAHDRYIACSKLACFCCKLYFKWHPGRFVEPECHQKTYLNWRPIDLPERVESKYWPDQRRVLANLSKELSNLVEEQIITQQQPTPWHPDSITNITAVMGSVAISEVGEVFESGDGESDVTDSDSLAHLNDDETVDNTDNESGESDEESDGGVGLGY
;
A
#
# COMPACT_ATOMS: atom_id res chain seq x y z
N MET A 1 -16.96 -20.57 12.73
CA MET A 1 -16.84 -19.26 13.40
C MET A 1 -15.48 -19.05 14.09
N ARG A 2 -15.02 -19.98 14.94
CA ARG A 2 -13.76 -19.84 15.72
C ARG A 2 -12.52 -19.40 14.93
N ILE A 3 -12.32 -19.90 13.71
CA ILE A 3 -11.13 -19.56 12.90
C ILE A 3 -11.08 -18.09 12.49
N LEU A 4 -12.24 -17.49 12.22
CA LEU A 4 -12.34 -16.10 11.81
C LEU A 4 -12.09 -15.17 13.02
N SER A 5 -12.64 -15.52 14.19
CA SER A 5 -12.32 -14.81 15.45
C SER A 5 -10.83 -14.81 15.74
N ARG A 6 -10.20 -16.00 15.73
CA ARG A 6 -8.76 -16.14 15.98
C ARG A 6 -7.91 -15.33 15.01
N LEU A 7 -8.27 -15.37 13.73
CA LEU A 7 -7.59 -14.57 12.72
C LEU A 7 -7.60 -13.08 13.08
N PHE A 8 -8.77 -12.54 13.45
CA PHE A 8 -8.89 -11.11 13.75
C PHE A 8 -8.26 -10.71 15.09
N GLU A 9 -8.22 -11.62 16.07
CA GLU A 9 -7.43 -11.42 17.30
C GLU A 9 -5.94 -11.22 16.98
N PHE A 10 -5.35 -12.12 16.17
CA PHE A 10 -3.95 -12.02 15.79
C PHE A 10 -3.68 -10.84 14.84
N LEU A 11 -4.62 -10.52 13.95
CA LEU A 11 -4.52 -9.36 13.09
C LEU A 11 -4.51 -8.06 13.89
N ALA A 12 -5.38 -7.95 14.90
CA ALA A 12 -5.44 -6.79 15.78
C ALA A 12 -4.13 -6.64 16.58
N LEU A 13 -3.65 -7.72 17.22
CA LEU A 13 -2.37 -7.70 17.92
C LEU A 13 -1.21 -7.32 17.01
N PHE A 14 -1.12 -7.93 15.83
CA PHE A 14 -0.07 -7.60 14.86
C PHE A 14 -0.14 -6.12 14.43
N HIS A 15 -1.36 -5.61 14.20
CA HIS A 15 -1.56 -4.23 13.78
C HIS A 15 -1.11 -3.24 14.85
N ILE A 16 -1.42 -3.52 16.11
CA ILE A 16 -1.05 -2.67 17.24
C ILE A 16 0.47 -2.74 17.51
N LEU A 17 1.05 -3.94 17.53
CA LEU A 17 2.46 -4.14 17.91
C LEU A 17 3.46 -3.78 16.79
N LYS A 18 3.09 -3.97 15.52
CA LYS A 18 4.03 -3.84 14.39
C LYS A 18 3.50 -3.04 13.21
N ARG A 19 2.17 -3.08 12.95
CA ARG A 19 1.45 -2.42 11.83
C ARG A 19 1.83 -2.91 10.41
N ALA A 20 3.12 -3.14 10.14
CA ALA A 20 3.66 -3.58 8.85
C ALA A 20 4.76 -4.65 9.00
N ASN A 21 4.79 -5.62 8.09
CA ASN A 21 5.80 -6.68 8.07
C ASN A 21 7.03 -6.32 7.21
N GLY A 22 7.70 -5.22 7.55
CA GLY A 22 8.93 -4.77 6.88
C GLY A 22 8.71 -3.92 5.61
N PRO A 23 9.75 -3.74 4.77
CA PRO A 23 9.71 -2.89 3.58
C PRO A 23 8.80 -3.48 2.48
N HIS A 24 8.43 -2.64 1.50
CA HIS A 24 7.65 -3.10 0.35
C HIS A 24 8.35 -4.27 -0.36
N THR A 25 7.61 -5.33 -0.65
CA THR A 25 8.11 -6.41 -1.51
C THR A 25 7.60 -6.19 -2.93
N ALA A 26 8.45 -5.60 -3.77
CA ALA A 26 8.26 -5.48 -5.20
C ALA A 26 9.30 -6.34 -5.92
N VAL A 27 8.93 -6.93 -7.05
CA VAL A 27 9.87 -7.72 -7.86
C VAL A 27 10.33 -6.82 -9.00
N SER A 28 11.58 -6.34 -8.95
CA SER A 28 12.19 -5.70 -10.12
C SER A 28 12.22 -6.71 -11.27
N ARG A 29 11.54 -6.38 -12.37
CA ARG A 29 11.51 -7.22 -13.58
C ARG A 29 12.11 -6.46 -14.75
N PRO A 30 13.08 -7.07 -15.47
CA PRO A 30 13.62 -6.46 -16.68
C PRO A 30 12.50 -6.32 -17.73
N PRO A 31 12.27 -5.13 -18.28
CA PRO A 31 11.03 -4.78 -18.96
C PRO A 31 11.01 -5.14 -20.46
N THR A 32 11.35 -6.38 -20.82
CA THR A 32 11.59 -6.73 -22.24
C THR A 32 10.73 -7.85 -22.80
N ASP A 33 9.99 -8.61 -21.98
CA ASP A 33 9.13 -9.68 -22.48
C ASP A 33 7.64 -9.28 -22.56
N LEU A 34 6.90 -10.01 -23.41
CA LEU A 34 5.46 -9.78 -23.65
C LEU A 34 4.63 -9.94 -22.36
N GLN A 35 5.07 -10.81 -21.44
CA GLN A 35 4.42 -10.98 -20.15
C GLN A 35 4.54 -9.70 -19.30
N SER A 36 5.73 -9.13 -19.18
CA SER A 36 5.98 -7.91 -18.40
C SER A 36 5.25 -6.72 -19.01
N ALA A 37 5.24 -6.59 -20.34
CA ALA A 37 4.44 -5.58 -21.04
C ALA A 37 2.94 -5.73 -20.72
N ARG A 38 2.39 -6.96 -20.76
CA ARG A 38 1.00 -7.22 -20.38
C ARG A 38 0.69 -6.86 -18.93
N ARG A 39 1.57 -7.23 -18.00
CA ARG A 39 1.36 -6.92 -16.57
C ARG A 39 1.40 -5.40 -16.33
N ARG A 40 2.37 -4.69 -16.93
CA ARG A 40 2.46 -3.22 -16.86
C ARG A 40 1.26 -2.52 -17.50
N PHE A 41 0.78 -3.03 -18.63
CA PHE A 41 -0.45 -2.55 -19.28
C PHE A 41 -1.66 -2.65 -18.33
N LEU A 42 -1.87 -3.81 -17.70
CA LEU A 42 -2.97 -4.00 -16.75
C LEU A 42 -2.85 -3.12 -15.51
N SER A 43 -1.65 -2.99 -14.93
CA SER A 43 -1.42 -2.12 -13.78
C SER A 43 -1.62 -0.64 -14.12
N SER A 44 -1.28 -0.25 -15.34
CA SER A 44 -1.52 1.10 -15.87
C SER A 44 -3.03 1.40 -15.99
N LEU A 45 -3.81 0.44 -16.49
CA LEU A 45 -5.28 0.55 -16.53
C LEU A 45 -5.88 0.62 -15.13
N CYS A 46 -5.38 -0.17 -14.17
CA CYS A 46 -5.84 -0.10 -12.77
C CYS A 46 -5.57 1.30 -12.18
N PHE A 47 -4.39 1.86 -12.42
CA PHE A 47 -4.03 3.20 -11.94
C PHE A 47 -4.91 4.31 -12.56
N PHE A 48 -5.30 4.14 -13.82
CA PHE A 48 -6.24 5.02 -14.51
C PHE A 48 -7.63 4.98 -13.88
N CYS A 49 -8.09 3.79 -13.50
CA CYS A 49 -9.42 3.58 -12.93
C CYS A 49 -9.53 3.92 -11.42
N ASP A 50 -8.41 4.11 -10.71
CA ASP A 50 -8.38 4.47 -9.28
C ASP A 50 -8.42 6.01 -9.10
N TYR A 51 -9.64 6.55 -9.11
CA TYR A 51 -9.90 7.99 -9.25
C TYR A 51 -10.19 8.74 -7.94
N GLN A 52 -10.33 8.03 -6.81
CA GLN A 52 -10.54 8.65 -5.49
C GLN A 52 -9.44 8.23 -4.51
N ARG A 53 -9.19 9.09 -3.52
CA ARG A 53 -8.41 8.72 -2.34
C ARG A 53 -9.31 8.00 -1.33
N GLY A 54 -8.73 7.22 -0.41
CA GLY A 54 -9.48 6.51 0.64
C GLY A 54 -9.75 5.03 0.34
N GLY A 55 -9.26 4.51 -0.78
CA GLY A 55 -9.24 3.06 -1.04
C GLY A 55 -10.54 2.47 -1.60
N LYS A 56 -11.69 3.14 -1.50
CA LYS A 56 -12.98 2.69 -2.06
C LYS A 56 -12.89 2.33 -3.57
N THR A 57 -12.13 3.11 -4.33
CA THR A 57 -11.96 2.95 -5.79
C THR A 57 -10.65 2.26 -6.19
N THR A 58 -9.94 1.66 -5.23
CA THR A 58 -8.76 0.83 -5.54
C THR A 58 -9.20 -0.29 -6.47
N THR A 59 -8.58 -0.33 -7.64
CA THR A 59 -9.05 -1.08 -8.80
C THR A 59 -8.13 -2.27 -9.05
N SER A 60 -8.73 -3.42 -9.35
CA SER A 60 -8.03 -4.61 -9.80
C SER A 60 -8.55 -5.05 -11.17
N ILE A 61 -7.64 -5.49 -12.05
CA ILE A 61 -7.98 -5.96 -13.41
C ILE A 61 -7.27 -7.29 -13.68
N ALA A 62 -8.01 -8.21 -14.32
CA ALA A 62 -7.47 -9.45 -14.85
C ALA A 62 -8.06 -9.78 -16.22
N LEU A 63 -7.35 -10.61 -16.99
CA LEU A 63 -7.74 -10.97 -18.36
C LEU A 63 -8.18 -12.42 -18.45
N GLU A 64 -9.40 -12.62 -18.93
CA GLU A 64 -9.92 -13.93 -19.30
C GLU A 64 -9.80 -14.13 -20.82
N SER A 65 -9.23 -15.26 -21.23
CA SER A 65 -9.22 -15.73 -22.61
C SER A 65 -10.50 -16.48 -22.92
N ARG A 66 -11.14 -16.13 -24.04
CA ARG A 66 -12.30 -16.82 -24.62
C ARG A 66 -12.03 -17.14 -26.08
N ASP A 67 -12.84 -18.04 -26.63
CA ASP A 67 -12.71 -18.48 -28.03
C ASP A 67 -12.86 -17.31 -29.03
N ASN A 68 -13.66 -16.29 -28.68
CA ASN A 68 -13.97 -15.14 -29.53
C ASN A 68 -13.28 -13.83 -29.07
N GLY A 69 -12.27 -13.88 -28.22
CA GLY A 69 -11.54 -12.68 -27.78
C GLY A 69 -11.18 -12.68 -26.30
N VAL A 70 -11.02 -11.48 -25.74
CA VAL A 70 -10.54 -11.28 -24.37
C VAL A 70 -11.58 -10.56 -23.52
N VAL A 71 -11.73 -10.95 -22.25
CA VAL A 71 -12.54 -10.19 -21.30
C VAL A 71 -11.65 -9.49 -20.28
N PHE A 72 -11.76 -8.17 -20.22
CA PHE A 72 -11.20 -7.33 -19.17
C PHE A 72 -12.16 -7.34 -17.99
N TRP A 73 -11.81 -8.11 -16.97
CA TRP A 73 -12.53 -8.09 -15.70
C TRP A 73 -12.02 -6.95 -14.84
N ILE A 74 -12.92 -6.12 -14.33
CA ILE A 74 -12.62 -5.01 -13.42
C ILE A 74 -13.34 -5.21 -12.09
N ALA A 75 -12.60 -5.05 -10.99
CA ALA A 75 -13.12 -5.04 -9.62
C ALA A 75 -12.63 -3.77 -8.92
N SER A 76 -13.38 -3.33 -7.91
CA SER A 76 -12.90 -2.34 -6.95
C SER A 76 -13.42 -2.64 -5.55
N ASN A 77 -12.79 -2.06 -4.54
CA ASN A 77 -13.17 -2.28 -3.13
C ASN A 77 -14.67 -2.04 -2.86
N VAL A 78 -15.28 -1.12 -3.62
CA VAL A 78 -16.74 -1.01 -3.84
C VAL A 78 -17.00 -1.32 -5.31
N SER A 79 -18.12 -1.98 -5.68
CA SER A 79 -18.43 -2.37 -7.07
C SER A 79 -18.13 -1.24 -8.07
N PRO A 80 -17.42 -1.51 -9.19
CA PRO A 80 -17.18 -0.51 -10.22
C PRO A 80 -18.50 0.05 -10.76
N ASN A 81 -18.64 1.38 -10.74
CA ASN A 81 -19.82 2.04 -11.29
C ASN A 81 -19.73 2.19 -12.83
N ASP A 82 -20.83 2.61 -13.43
CA ASP A 82 -20.93 2.83 -14.89
C ASP A 82 -19.90 3.83 -15.42
N CYS A 83 -19.56 4.84 -14.62
CA CYS A 83 -18.60 5.89 -15.01
C CYS A 83 -17.20 5.31 -15.22
N VAL A 84 -16.72 4.44 -14.32
CA VAL A 84 -15.41 3.79 -14.45
C VAL A 84 -15.38 2.86 -15.66
N VAL A 85 -16.45 2.11 -15.90
CA VAL A 85 -16.51 1.21 -17.06
C VAL A 85 -16.57 1.98 -18.39
N ALA A 86 -17.35 3.06 -18.45
CA ALA A 86 -17.37 3.94 -19.62
C ALA A 86 -16.00 4.60 -19.87
N PHE A 87 -15.34 5.04 -18.80
CA PHE A 87 -13.99 5.59 -18.88
C PHE A 87 -12.97 4.57 -19.41
N LEU A 88 -12.94 3.36 -18.83
CA LEU A 88 -12.07 2.28 -19.30
C LEU A 88 -12.36 1.90 -20.75
N SER A 89 -13.64 1.81 -21.14
CA SER A 89 -14.05 1.55 -22.52
C SER A 89 -13.54 2.61 -23.48
N THR A 90 -13.59 3.89 -23.08
CA THR A 90 -13.08 5.00 -23.89
C THR A 90 -11.56 4.90 -24.06
N VAL A 91 -10.83 4.62 -22.96
CA VAL A 91 -9.37 4.47 -22.99
C VAL A 91 -8.95 3.30 -23.88
N LEU A 92 -9.59 2.13 -23.76
CA LEU A 92 -9.27 0.97 -24.60
C LEU A 92 -9.59 1.22 -26.08
N GLU A 93 -10.67 1.95 -26.37
CA GLU A 93 -11.05 2.31 -27.75
C GLU A 93 -10.06 3.32 -28.36
N ASP A 94 -9.63 4.33 -27.60
CA ASP A 94 -8.59 5.28 -28.00
C ASP A 94 -7.29 4.55 -28.34
N LEU A 95 -6.90 3.55 -27.53
CA LEU A 95 -5.72 2.70 -27.79
C LEU A 95 -5.90 1.81 -29.03
N ARG A 96 -7.09 1.24 -29.24
CA ARG A 96 -7.40 0.34 -30.35
C ARG A 96 -7.30 1.04 -31.71
N ARG A 97 -7.76 2.29 -31.81
CA ARG A 97 -7.87 3.04 -33.07
C ARG A 97 -6.55 3.49 -33.69
N GLU A 98 -5.45 3.42 -32.94
CA GLU A 98 -4.16 3.96 -33.36
C GLU A 98 -3.11 2.88 -33.64
N PRO A 99 -3.36 1.86 -34.50
CA PRO A 99 -2.54 0.65 -34.62
C PRO A 99 -1.09 0.90 -35.05
N ASN A 100 -0.85 1.89 -35.93
CA ASN A 100 0.43 2.15 -36.60
C ASN A 100 0.80 3.65 -36.59
N SER A 101 0.50 4.33 -35.48
CA SER A 101 0.73 5.76 -35.34
C SER A 101 2.22 6.12 -35.47
N THR A 102 2.48 7.17 -36.24
CA THR A 102 3.75 7.90 -36.27
C THR A 102 4.13 8.37 -34.86
N GLU A 103 5.40 8.72 -34.64
CA GLU A 103 5.85 9.22 -33.34
C GLU A 103 5.02 10.41 -32.84
N THR A 104 4.67 11.34 -33.72
CA THR A 104 3.83 12.50 -33.41
C THR A 104 2.40 12.12 -33.03
N GLU A 105 1.80 11.14 -33.70
CA GLU A 105 0.45 10.64 -33.35
C GLU A 105 0.47 9.93 -31.99
N ARG A 106 1.54 9.18 -31.68
CA ARG A 106 1.73 8.57 -30.35
C ARG A 106 1.86 9.63 -29.26
N GLU A 107 2.66 10.67 -29.47
CA GLU A 107 2.79 11.77 -28.52
C GLU A 107 1.45 12.48 -28.28
N THR A 108 0.67 12.66 -29.34
CA THR A 108 -0.69 13.24 -29.27
C THR A 108 -1.63 12.36 -28.45
N LEU A 109 -1.63 11.04 -28.68
CA LEU A 109 -2.41 10.07 -27.90
C LEU A 109 -1.99 10.08 -26.42
N ILE A 110 -0.68 10.10 -26.14
CA ILE A 110 -0.14 10.19 -24.77
C ILE A 110 -0.63 11.47 -24.09
N ALA A 111 -0.56 12.62 -24.76
CA ALA A 111 -1.02 13.89 -24.22
C ALA A 111 -2.54 13.87 -23.93
N MET A 112 -3.34 13.34 -24.86
CA MET A 112 -4.79 13.19 -24.69
C MET A 112 -5.13 12.30 -23.49
N LEU A 113 -4.52 11.10 -23.40
CA LEU A 113 -4.75 10.18 -22.29
C LEU A 113 -4.28 10.75 -20.95
N THR A 114 -3.19 11.53 -20.96
CA THR A 114 -2.69 12.25 -19.77
C THR A 114 -3.78 13.19 -19.24
N VAL A 115 -4.29 14.09 -20.08
CA VAL A 115 -5.34 15.05 -19.71
C VAL A 115 -6.59 14.32 -19.22
N ARG A 116 -7.03 13.29 -19.96
CA ARG A 116 -8.21 12.49 -19.59
C ARG A 116 -8.05 11.83 -18.22
N SER A 117 -6.89 11.23 -17.94
CA SER A 117 -6.62 10.57 -16.66
C SER A 117 -6.59 11.56 -15.48
N ILE A 118 -6.06 12.77 -15.71
CA ILE A 118 -5.99 13.84 -14.71
C ILE A 118 -7.40 14.37 -14.40
N GLN A 119 -8.22 14.59 -15.44
CA GLN A 119 -9.61 15.03 -15.27
C GLN A 119 -10.43 13.98 -14.52
N PHE A 120 -10.31 12.71 -14.89
CA PHE A 120 -11.02 11.62 -14.23
C PHE A 120 -10.64 11.51 -12.74
N ALA A 121 -9.36 11.68 -12.42
CA ALA A 121 -8.83 11.63 -11.05
C ALA A 121 -8.80 13.01 -10.34
N ALA A 122 -9.53 14.02 -10.80
CA ALA A 122 -9.42 15.40 -10.30
C ALA A 122 -9.67 15.52 -8.79
N SER A 123 -10.65 14.79 -8.25
CA SER A 123 -10.95 14.79 -6.80
C SER A 123 -9.76 14.26 -5.99
N ARG A 124 -9.15 13.16 -6.46
CA ARG A 124 -7.95 12.59 -5.84
C ARG A 124 -6.76 13.53 -5.93
N LEU A 125 -6.50 14.11 -7.10
CA LEU A 125 -5.38 15.05 -7.29
C LEU A 125 -5.50 16.29 -6.42
N ARG A 126 -6.72 16.79 -6.17
CA ARG A 126 -6.94 17.89 -5.22
C ARG A 126 -6.46 17.54 -3.82
N LYS A 127 -6.78 16.33 -3.33
CA LYS A 127 -6.32 15.83 -2.03
C LYS A 127 -4.81 15.60 -2.00
N GLU A 128 -4.23 15.00 -3.05
CA GLU A 128 -2.79 14.75 -3.17
C GLU A 128 -1.98 16.05 -3.20
N ARG A 129 -2.43 17.06 -3.95
CA ARG A 129 -1.85 18.41 -3.93
C ARG A 129 -1.89 19.04 -2.55
N GLY A 130 -3.04 18.97 -1.87
CA GLY A 130 -3.19 19.53 -0.53
C GLY A 130 -2.20 18.93 0.47
N MET A 131 -1.97 17.61 0.39
CA MET A 131 -0.94 16.96 1.19
C MET A 131 0.47 17.40 0.83
N LEU A 132 0.79 17.46 -0.46
CA LEU A 132 2.13 17.82 -0.91
C LEU A 132 2.49 19.21 -0.42
N ASN A 133 1.57 20.18 -0.59
CA ASN A 133 1.75 21.55 -0.10
C ASN A 133 2.00 21.62 1.41
N ARG A 134 1.28 20.83 2.21
CA ARG A 134 1.48 20.80 3.67
C ARG A 134 2.85 20.22 4.01
N ALA A 135 3.22 19.11 3.36
CA ALA A 135 4.49 18.44 3.61
C ALA A 135 5.68 19.31 3.17
N THR A 136 5.62 19.95 2.00
CA THR A 136 6.70 20.83 1.52
C THR A 136 6.88 22.02 2.44
N ARG A 137 5.79 22.69 2.84
CA ARG A 137 5.83 23.84 3.75
C ARG A 137 6.41 23.47 5.12
N PHE A 138 6.05 22.29 5.63
CA PHE A 138 6.63 21.78 6.88
C PHE A 138 8.14 21.56 6.71
N CYS A 139 8.58 20.87 5.66
CA CYS A 139 10.00 20.65 5.38
C CYS A 139 10.76 21.98 5.24
N GLU A 140 10.23 22.95 4.49
CA GLU A 140 10.82 24.28 4.34
C GLU A 140 11.00 24.99 5.69
N THR A 141 9.96 24.99 6.52
CA THR A 141 9.98 25.61 7.85
C THR A 141 11.00 24.93 8.76
N TYR A 142 11.00 23.59 8.79
CA TYR A 142 11.89 22.80 9.63
C TYR A 142 13.35 22.98 9.23
N LEU A 143 13.67 22.88 7.93
CA LEU A 143 15.03 23.03 7.41
C LEU A 143 15.57 24.45 7.66
N THR A 144 14.72 25.48 7.51
CA THR A 144 15.13 26.87 7.76
C THR A 144 15.48 27.10 9.22
N ALA A 145 14.70 26.53 10.15
CA ALA A 145 14.93 26.66 11.59
C ALA A 145 16.15 25.87 12.10
N ASN A 146 16.56 24.84 11.37
CA ASN A 146 17.60 23.89 11.79
C ASN A 146 18.80 23.86 10.83
N LEU A 147 19.02 24.94 10.07
CA LEU A 147 20.03 24.97 9.01
C LEU A 147 21.46 24.70 9.53
N ASP A 148 21.76 25.17 10.74
CA ASP A 148 23.08 25.04 11.37
C ASP A 148 23.30 23.67 12.05
N THR A 149 22.23 22.92 12.32
CA THR A 149 22.29 21.63 13.00
C THR A 149 22.29 20.45 12.04
N ILE A 150 21.71 20.63 10.84
CA ILE A 150 21.62 19.59 9.82
C ILE A 150 22.96 19.40 9.12
N GLN A 151 23.44 18.16 9.09
CA GLN A 151 24.71 17.79 8.48
C GLN A 151 24.56 17.33 7.03
N THR A 152 23.36 16.91 6.62
CA THR A 152 23.10 16.43 5.26
C THR A 152 23.46 17.49 4.21
N PRO A 153 24.33 17.18 3.22
CA PRO A 153 24.67 18.12 2.17
C PRO A 153 23.50 18.37 1.22
N GLY A 154 23.45 19.58 0.64
CA GLY A 154 22.45 19.94 -0.38
C GLY A 154 21.13 20.50 0.16
N VAL A 155 21.02 20.77 1.47
CA VAL A 155 19.83 21.37 2.10
C VAL A 155 19.46 22.73 1.48
N ALA A 156 20.45 23.58 1.18
CA ALA A 156 20.18 24.86 0.50
C ALA A 156 19.54 24.65 -0.88
N ALA A 157 20.07 23.74 -1.69
CA ALA A 157 19.52 23.41 -3.00
C ALA A 157 18.15 22.70 -2.90
N LEU A 158 17.86 22.03 -1.78
CA LEU A 158 16.54 21.46 -1.48
C LEU A 158 15.54 22.56 -1.13
N LEU A 159 15.93 23.55 -0.31
CA LEU A 159 15.09 24.72 0.01
C LEU A 159 14.73 25.53 -1.23
N ASP A 160 15.64 25.66 -2.20
CA ASP A 160 15.34 26.31 -3.49
C ASP A 160 14.42 25.46 -4.40
N TRP A 161 14.40 24.14 -4.20
CA TRP A 161 13.68 23.19 -5.04
C TRP A 161 12.24 22.94 -4.57
N LEU A 162 11.98 22.89 -3.26
CA LEU A 162 10.65 22.63 -2.68
C LEU A 162 9.54 23.59 -3.17
N PRO A 163 9.80 24.91 -3.36
CA PRO A 163 8.76 25.88 -3.74
C PRO A 163 8.09 25.60 -5.09
N GLN A 164 8.69 24.83 -5.99
CA GLN A 164 8.08 24.49 -7.29
C GLN A 164 6.79 23.68 -7.16
N PHE A 165 6.58 23.03 -6.02
CA PHE A 165 5.38 22.26 -5.71
C PHE A 165 4.33 23.06 -4.93
N SER A 166 4.65 24.31 -4.57
CA SER A 166 3.79 25.15 -3.74
C SER A 166 2.49 25.59 -4.44
N SER A 167 1.57 26.15 -3.64
CA SER A 167 0.17 26.44 -3.97
C SER A 167 -0.10 27.38 -5.15
N ALA A 168 0.93 28.01 -5.73
CA ALA A 168 0.77 28.92 -6.86
C ALA A 168 0.24 28.21 -8.13
N THR A 169 0.50 26.91 -8.28
CA THR A 169 0.05 26.14 -9.45
C THR A 169 -1.33 25.51 -9.20
N THR A 170 -2.39 26.15 -9.70
CA THR A 170 -3.75 25.61 -9.61
C THR A 170 -4.04 24.52 -10.63
N ASP A 171 -3.29 24.47 -11.73
CA ASP A 171 -3.43 23.49 -12.81
C ASP A 171 -2.81 22.13 -12.43
N PRO A 172 -3.63 21.06 -12.30
CA PRO A 172 -3.13 19.73 -11.99
C PRO A 172 -2.13 19.17 -13.01
N LEU A 173 -2.24 19.54 -14.30
CA LEU A 173 -1.33 19.07 -15.35
C LEU A 173 0.08 19.65 -15.18
N ILE A 174 0.18 20.95 -14.88
CA ILE A 174 1.46 21.61 -14.62
C ILE A 174 2.12 20.98 -13.39
N LEU A 175 1.35 20.76 -12.32
CA LEU A 175 1.86 20.11 -11.11
C LEU A 175 2.38 18.69 -11.39
N CYS A 176 1.61 17.86 -12.12
CA CYS A 176 2.04 16.51 -12.48
C CYS A 176 3.29 16.53 -13.37
N ARG A 177 3.42 17.52 -14.27
CA ARG A 177 4.60 17.70 -15.12
C ARG A 177 5.83 18.11 -14.32
N ALA A 178 5.68 19.05 -13.38
CA ALA A 178 6.74 19.46 -12.47
C ALA A 178 7.24 18.25 -11.65
N ALA A 179 6.32 17.49 -11.06
CA ALA A 179 6.64 16.27 -10.33
C ALA A 179 7.34 15.22 -11.22
N TYR A 180 6.87 15.04 -12.45
CA TYR A 180 7.52 14.14 -13.42
C TYR A 180 8.96 14.56 -13.69
N ASN A 181 9.22 15.83 -13.99
CA ASN A 181 10.57 16.31 -14.28
C ASN A 181 11.48 16.22 -13.04
N ALA A 182 10.94 16.47 -11.85
CA ALA A 182 11.68 16.54 -10.62
C ALA A 182 12.00 15.18 -9.97
N ARG A 183 11.37 14.08 -10.43
CA ARG A 183 11.49 12.76 -9.79
C ARG A 183 12.90 12.15 -9.75
N HIS A 184 13.81 12.62 -10.62
CA HIS A 184 15.22 12.21 -10.65
C HIS A 184 16.17 13.35 -10.27
N ALA A 185 15.63 14.44 -9.69
CA ALA A 185 16.45 15.55 -9.25
C ALA A 185 17.33 15.09 -8.06
N PRO A 186 18.57 15.59 -7.93
CA PRO A 186 19.46 15.26 -6.80
C PRO A 186 18.80 15.48 -5.43
N GLN A 187 17.88 16.43 -5.33
CA GLN A 187 17.10 16.74 -4.13
C GLN A 187 16.27 15.56 -3.62
N ILE A 188 15.88 14.61 -4.48
CA ILE A 188 15.20 13.38 -4.05
C ILE A 188 16.14 12.50 -3.20
N ALA A 189 17.42 12.45 -3.55
CA ALA A 189 18.42 11.75 -2.73
C ALA A 189 18.69 12.51 -1.42
N THR A 190 18.71 13.84 -1.46
CA THR A 190 18.82 14.68 -0.25
C THR A 190 17.65 14.45 0.72
N LEU A 191 16.41 14.36 0.22
CA LEU A 191 15.24 14.01 1.04
C LEU A 191 15.39 12.65 1.73
N GLU A 192 15.98 11.67 1.04
CA GLU A 192 16.20 10.33 1.61
C GLU A 192 17.34 10.33 2.65
N ALA A 193 18.42 11.06 2.41
CA ALA A 193 19.50 11.23 3.38
C ALA A 193 19.01 11.94 4.66
N LEU A 194 18.23 13.01 4.50
CA LEU A 194 17.63 13.73 5.62
C LEU A 194 16.72 12.83 6.46
N ARG A 195 15.96 11.93 5.82
CA ARG A 195 15.13 10.96 6.54
C ARG A 195 15.96 10.12 7.52
N GLN A 196 17.16 9.69 7.13
CA GLN A 196 18.02 8.87 7.97
C GLN A 196 18.60 9.68 9.14
N GLU A 197 19.03 10.91 8.88
CA GLU A 197 19.53 11.82 9.92
C GLU A 197 18.44 12.19 10.94
N LEU A 198 17.19 12.36 10.47
CA LEU A 198 16.05 12.78 11.28
C LEU A 198 15.33 11.62 11.99
N ALA A 199 15.92 10.41 12.02
CA ALA A 199 15.33 9.28 12.72
C ALA A 199 15.15 9.53 14.23
N VAL A 200 16.01 10.36 14.84
CA VAL A 200 15.95 10.76 16.26
C VAL A 200 15.22 12.10 16.50
N ALA A 201 14.68 12.71 15.44
CA ALA A 201 13.97 13.99 15.53
C ALA A 201 12.57 13.80 16.16
N PRO A 202 11.86 14.90 16.49
CA PRO A 202 10.48 14.80 16.96
C PRO A 202 9.63 13.94 16.03
N GLN A 203 8.74 13.17 16.64
CA GLN A 203 7.90 12.20 15.96
C GLN A 203 7.14 12.83 14.77
N GLY A 204 7.10 12.14 13.63
CA GLY A 204 6.43 12.62 12.42
C GLY A 204 7.30 13.52 11.51
N THR A 205 8.47 13.95 11.98
CA THR A 205 9.37 14.80 11.19
C THR A 205 9.87 14.04 9.96
N ALA A 206 10.53 12.90 10.15
CA ALA A 206 11.08 12.09 9.06
C ALA A 206 9.98 11.60 8.08
N GLU A 207 8.79 11.30 8.58
CA GLU A 207 7.62 10.90 7.81
C GLU A 207 7.17 11.99 6.84
N THR A 208 7.34 13.26 7.20
CA THR A 208 6.96 14.39 6.36
C THR A 208 7.89 14.50 5.15
N PHE A 209 9.19 14.31 5.31
CA PHE A 209 10.15 14.24 4.21
C PHE A 209 9.88 13.05 3.28
N ARG A 210 9.58 11.88 3.87
CA ARG A 210 9.14 10.69 3.12
C ARG A 210 7.87 10.97 2.32
N SER A 211 6.94 11.73 2.88
CA SER A 211 5.67 12.09 2.24
C SER A 211 5.88 12.97 1.00
N VAL A 212 6.84 13.91 1.02
CA VAL A 212 7.19 14.72 -0.16
C VAL A 212 7.65 13.81 -1.31
N LYS A 213 8.66 12.96 -1.07
CA LYS A 213 9.17 12.00 -2.08
C LYS A 213 8.03 11.13 -2.63
N HIS A 214 7.22 10.57 -1.73
CA HIS A 214 6.09 9.71 -2.10
C HIS A 214 5.09 10.42 -3.02
N LEU A 215 4.70 11.64 -2.67
CA LEU A 215 3.69 12.41 -3.42
C LEU A 215 4.23 12.91 -4.76
N VAL A 216 5.50 13.33 -4.83
CA VAL A 216 6.18 13.66 -6.09
C VAL A 216 6.17 12.43 -7.02
N GLY A 217 6.52 11.25 -6.50
CA GLY A 217 6.42 10.00 -7.25
C GLY A 217 4.99 9.74 -7.75
N ARG A 218 3.98 9.83 -6.87
CA ARG A 218 2.57 9.59 -7.23
C ARG A 218 2.02 10.55 -8.28
N LEU A 219 2.41 11.82 -8.25
CA LEU A 219 2.01 12.80 -9.26
C LEU A 219 2.75 12.58 -10.58
N ALA A 220 4.05 12.24 -10.54
CA ALA A 220 4.82 11.87 -11.72
C ALA A 220 4.21 10.69 -12.49
N GLU A 221 3.60 9.74 -11.78
CA GLU A 221 2.93 8.58 -12.38
C GLU A 221 1.76 8.95 -13.29
N LYS A 222 1.13 10.12 -13.09
CA LYS A 222 0.08 10.63 -13.99
C LYS A 222 0.60 11.02 -15.37
N ILE A 223 1.90 11.28 -15.49
CA ILE A 223 2.57 11.54 -16.77
C ILE A 223 3.20 10.26 -17.34
N ARG A 224 3.77 9.42 -16.48
CA ARG A 224 4.47 8.19 -16.90
C ARG A 224 3.50 7.10 -17.39
N THR A 225 2.39 6.90 -16.68
CA THR A 225 1.45 5.80 -16.96
C THR A 225 0.80 5.88 -18.35
N PRO A 226 0.33 7.04 -18.84
CA PRO A 226 -0.16 7.18 -20.21
C PRO A 226 0.86 6.75 -21.27
N ALA A 227 2.14 7.12 -21.09
CA ALA A 227 3.21 6.73 -22.01
C ALA A 227 3.45 5.22 -22.01
N ASN A 228 3.50 4.58 -20.84
CA ASN A 228 3.59 3.12 -20.74
C ASN A 228 2.40 2.44 -21.42
N LEU A 229 1.19 2.94 -21.18
CA LEU A 229 -0.04 2.35 -21.71
C LEU A 229 -0.07 2.37 -23.24
N VAL A 230 0.32 3.49 -23.86
CA VAL A 230 0.43 3.61 -25.33
C VAL A 230 1.50 2.67 -25.85
N ASN A 231 2.71 2.69 -25.28
CA ASN A 231 3.82 1.84 -25.73
C ASN A 231 3.53 0.34 -25.59
N ASP A 232 2.95 -0.08 -24.45
CA ASP A 232 2.60 -1.48 -24.20
C ASP A 232 1.43 -1.93 -25.11
N SER A 233 0.49 -1.04 -25.46
CA SER A 233 -0.61 -1.36 -26.37
C SER A 233 -0.14 -1.75 -27.78
N LEU A 234 1.02 -1.23 -28.22
CA LEU A 234 1.63 -1.59 -29.51
C LEU A 234 2.04 -3.07 -29.54
N LEU A 235 2.51 -3.60 -28.41
CA LEU A 235 2.93 -5.01 -28.28
C LEU A 235 1.74 -5.94 -28.02
N LEU A 236 0.65 -5.39 -27.49
CA LEU A 236 -0.52 -6.13 -26.99
C LEU A 236 -1.75 -5.99 -27.89
N ARG A 237 -1.55 -5.60 -29.16
CA ARG A 237 -2.63 -5.44 -30.15
C ARG A 237 -3.64 -6.58 -30.18
N PRO A 238 -3.24 -7.87 -30.14
CA PRO A 238 -4.21 -8.95 -30.17
C PRO A 238 -5.22 -8.94 -29.01
N LEU A 239 -4.91 -8.27 -27.89
CA LEU A 239 -5.86 -8.11 -26.77
C LEU A 239 -6.96 -7.07 -27.07
N LEU A 240 -6.72 -6.18 -28.03
CA LEU A 240 -7.60 -5.06 -28.39
C LEU A 240 -8.42 -5.32 -29.65
N ASP A 241 -8.14 -6.39 -30.40
CA ASP A 241 -8.86 -6.74 -31.64
C ASP A 241 -10.33 -7.07 -31.39
N SER A 242 -10.60 -7.85 -30.34
CA SER A 242 -11.94 -8.19 -29.88
C SER A 242 -11.94 -8.38 -28.37
N TYR A 243 -12.59 -7.46 -27.66
CA TYR A 243 -12.66 -7.49 -26.21
C TYR A 243 -14.03 -7.11 -25.65
N GLU A 244 -14.27 -7.55 -24.41
CA GLU A 244 -15.40 -7.16 -23.58
C GLU A 244 -14.87 -6.63 -22.24
N ILE A 245 -15.58 -5.68 -21.62
CA ILE A 245 -15.33 -5.27 -20.24
C ILE A 245 -16.44 -5.83 -19.36
N ARG A 246 -16.07 -6.54 -18.29
CA ARG A 246 -17.02 -7.05 -17.29
C ARG A 246 -16.64 -6.65 -15.89
N ARG A 247 -17.65 -6.44 -15.05
CA ARG A 247 -17.47 -6.07 -13.65
C ARG A 247 -17.50 -7.30 -12.76
N VAL A 248 -16.69 -7.26 -11.73
CA VAL A 248 -16.85 -8.11 -10.54
C VAL A 248 -17.64 -7.31 -9.53
N GLU A 249 -18.79 -7.83 -9.12
CA GLU A 249 -19.58 -7.22 -8.06
C GLU A 249 -18.89 -7.43 -6.71
N ALA A 250 -18.81 -6.37 -5.92
CA ALA A 250 -18.24 -6.43 -4.58
C ALA A 250 -19.06 -7.42 -3.74
N PRO A 251 -18.43 -8.49 -3.23
CA PRO A 251 -19.12 -9.50 -2.46
C PRO A 251 -19.41 -8.98 -1.06
N VAL A 252 -20.36 -9.63 -0.38
CA VAL A 252 -20.61 -9.38 1.04
C VAL A 252 -19.35 -9.77 1.84
N ALA A 253 -18.90 -8.86 2.70
CA ALA A 253 -17.78 -9.10 3.60
C ALA A 253 -18.20 -9.98 4.78
N ALA A 254 -17.37 -10.96 5.14
CA ALA A 254 -17.67 -11.86 6.25
C ALA A 254 -17.80 -11.10 7.58
N LYS A 255 -18.87 -11.37 8.32
CA LYS A 255 -19.04 -10.82 9.68
C LYS A 255 -18.15 -11.55 10.68
N ILE A 256 -17.49 -10.79 11.55
CA ILE A 256 -16.76 -11.36 12.69
C ILE A 256 -17.79 -11.88 13.69
N PRO A 257 -17.69 -13.13 14.18
CA PRO A 257 -18.58 -13.64 15.21
C PRO A 257 -18.52 -12.77 16.47
N MET A 258 -19.67 -12.58 17.14
CA MET A 258 -19.74 -11.86 18.42
C MET A 258 -18.80 -12.47 19.46
N THR A 259 -18.28 -11.59 20.33
CA THR A 259 -17.34 -11.86 21.41
C THR A 259 -17.88 -12.90 22.39
N ASP A 260 -17.14 -13.98 22.65
CA ASP A 260 -17.51 -15.03 23.62
C ASP A 260 -16.87 -14.81 25.00
N GLY A 261 -16.50 -13.57 25.35
CA GLY A 261 -15.81 -13.23 26.62
C GLY A 261 -14.36 -13.72 26.71
N LEU A 262 -13.85 -14.45 25.69
CA LEU A 262 -12.52 -15.06 25.66
C LEU A 262 -11.51 -14.30 24.77
N ARG A 263 -11.77 -13.02 24.49
CA ARG A 263 -10.85 -12.11 23.76
C ARG A 263 -9.89 -11.33 24.66
N ASN A 264 -9.67 -11.80 25.88
CA ASN A 264 -8.58 -11.32 26.72
C ASN A 264 -7.22 -11.82 26.20
N LEU A 265 -6.15 -11.08 26.48
CA LEU A 265 -4.79 -11.36 26.00
C LEU A 265 -4.33 -12.76 26.40
N ASP A 266 -4.59 -13.15 27.65
CA ASP A 266 -4.27 -14.49 28.18
C ASP A 266 -4.82 -15.60 27.29
N SER A 267 -6.09 -15.48 26.92
CA SER A 267 -6.75 -16.47 26.09
C SER A 267 -6.26 -16.43 24.65
N ILE A 268 -5.87 -15.26 24.14
CA ILE A 268 -5.28 -15.11 22.80
C ILE A 268 -3.91 -15.80 22.75
N ILE A 269 -3.02 -15.56 23.71
CA ILE A 269 -1.67 -16.15 23.77
C ILE A 269 -1.76 -17.67 23.90
N ARG A 270 -2.63 -18.19 24.78
CA ARG A 270 -2.89 -19.63 24.89
C ARG A 270 -3.33 -20.28 23.57
N ARG A 271 -3.95 -19.51 22.67
CA ARG A 271 -4.36 -19.99 21.34
C ARG A 271 -3.26 -19.85 20.28
N MET A 272 -2.28 -18.99 20.49
CA MET A 272 -1.13 -18.82 19.60
C MET A 272 -0.13 -19.96 19.76
N LEU A 273 0.14 -20.33 21.01
CA LEU A 273 1.17 -21.31 21.35
C LEU A 273 0.65 -22.77 21.27
N PRO A 274 1.56 -23.74 21.07
CA PRO A 274 1.26 -25.15 21.33
C PRO A 274 0.75 -25.38 22.76
N ALA A 275 0.04 -26.50 22.95
CA ALA A 275 -0.34 -26.92 24.30
C ALA A 275 0.91 -27.19 25.14
N ASP A 276 0.86 -26.78 26.41
CA ASP A 276 1.93 -26.94 27.40
C ASP A 276 3.26 -26.26 27.00
N ASP A 277 3.21 -25.18 26.20
CA ASP A 277 4.40 -24.41 25.85
C ASP A 277 4.99 -23.74 27.12
N PRO A 278 6.27 -24.00 27.45
CA PRO A 278 6.89 -23.48 28.67
C PRO A 278 7.03 -21.95 28.68
N ARG A 279 6.91 -21.29 27.51
CA ARG A 279 7.01 -19.83 27.38
C ARG A 279 5.69 -19.12 27.68
N LEU A 280 4.61 -19.86 27.88
CA LEU A 280 3.27 -19.29 28.03
C LEU A 280 3.20 -18.27 29.16
N GLU A 281 3.71 -18.60 30.35
CA GLU A 281 3.66 -17.70 31.51
C GLU A 281 4.45 -16.40 31.25
N ASP A 282 5.66 -16.51 30.69
CA ASP A 282 6.51 -15.35 30.37
C ASP A 282 5.84 -14.41 29.35
N LEU A 283 5.23 -14.98 28.30
CA LEU A 283 4.53 -14.22 27.26
C LEU A 283 3.27 -13.54 27.80
N GLN A 284 2.53 -14.20 28.69
CA GLN A 284 1.36 -13.62 29.38
C GLN A 284 1.75 -12.44 30.27
N VAL A 285 2.82 -12.58 31.06
CA VAL A 285 3.32 -11.51 31.93
C VAL A 285 3.72 -10.29 31.11
N TYR A 286 4.48 -10.50 30.02
CA TYR A 286 4.94 -9.40 29.17
C TYR A 286 3.78 -8.66 28.48
N LEU A 287 2.84 -9.38 27.89
CA LEU A 287 1.68 -8.74 27.24
C LEU A 287 0.76 -8.07 28.26
N GLY A 288 0.63 -8.59 29.48
CA GLY A 288 -0.09 -7.91 30.56
C GLY A 288 0.56 -6.59 30.97
N GLN A 289 1.90 -6.50 30.94
CA GLN A 289 2.61 -5.24 31.16
C GLN A 289 2.37 -4.22 30.04
N LEU A 290 2.41 -4.69 28.78
CA LEU A 290 2.08 -3.85 27.61
C LEU A 290 0.61 -3.42 27.60
N ASP A 291 -0.31 -4.26 28.06
CA ASP A 291 -1.74 -3.91 28.14
C ASP A 291 -1.99 -2.74 29.07
N GLY A 292 -1.31 -2.72 30.23
CA GLY A 292 -1.42 -1.62 31.18
C GLY A 292 -1.00 -0.26 30.62
N SER A 293 -0.09 -0.23 29.64
CA SER A 293 0.35 1.01 28.98
C SER A 293 -0.38 1.32 27.67
N LEU A 294 -0.86 0.30 26.95
CA LEU A 294 -1.42 0.44 25.60
C LEU A 294 -2.92 0.16 25.48
N GLY A 295 -3.57 -0.34 26.53
CA GLY A 295 -4.98 -0.73 26.50
C GLY A 295 -5.28 -1.72 25.38
N LEU A 296 -4.43 -2.74 25.19
CA LEU A 296 -4.49 -3.68 24.07
C LEU A 296 -5.82 -4.44 24.04
N GLU A 297 -6.32 -4.91 25.18
CA GLU A 297 -7.60 -5.61 25.25
C GLU A 297 -8.76 -4.74 24.80
N ASP A 298 -8.82 -3.49 25.29
CA ASP A 298 -9.86 -2.55 24.94
C ASP A 298 -9.77 -2.15 23.47
N ALA A 299 -8.56 -1.97 22.94
CA ALA A 299 -8.34 -1.75 21.51
C ALA A 299 -8.81 -2.93 20.66
N ILE A 300 -8.51 -4.18 21.05
CA ILE A 300 -8.95 -5.39 20.34
C ILE A 300 -10.48 -5.53 20.38
N ARG A 301 -11.12 -5.21 21.52
CA ARG A 301 -12.58 -5.21 21.67
C ARG A 301 -13.22 -4.12 20.81
N ALA A 302 -12.72 -2.89 20.86
CA ALA A 302 -13.20 -1.80 20.02
C ALA A 302 -13.14 -2.15 18.53
N ILE A 303 -12.03 -2.74 18.05
CA ILE A 303 -11.90 -3.19 16.65
C ILE A 303 -12.93 -4.25 16.27
N SER A 304 -13.34 -5.06 17.24
CA SER A 304 -14.28 -6.16 17.05
C SER A 304 -15.74 -5.70 17.03
N ASP A 305 -16.06 -4.68 17.83
CA ASP A 305 -17.41 -4.19 18.08
C ASP A 305 -17.76 -3.01 17.17
N ASP A 306 -16.80 -2.51 16.39
CA ASP A 306 -16.98 -1.42 15.42
C ASP A 306 -17.79 -1.89 14.19
N GLU A 307 -19.11 -1.90 14.33
CA GLU A 307 -20.05 -2.13 13.21
C GLU A 307 -20.09 -0.95 12.22
N GLU A 308 -19.60 0.23 12.62
CA GLU A 308 -19.62 1.46 11.82
C GLU A 308 -18.49 1.49 10.77
N ARG A 309 -17.39 0.76 11.02
CA ARG A 309 -16.30 0.59 10.04
C ARG A 309 -16.81 -0.07 8.77
N GLN A 310 -16.54 0.59 7.63
CA GLN A 310 -16.73 0.00 6.31
C GLN A 310 -15.78 -1.17 6.08
N HIS A 311 -16.24 -2.34 6.49
CA HIS A 311 -15.60 -3.62 6.24
C HIS A 311 -15.76 -4.04 4.78
N ASN A 312 -14.66 -4.40 4.13
CA ASN A 312 -14.70 -4.76 2.72
C ASN A 312 -13.75 -5.89 2.36
N VAL A 313 -14.16 -6.63 1.32
CA VAL A 313 -13.27 -7.54 0.62
C VAL A 313 -12.46 -6.72 -0.37
N HIS A 314 -11.14 -6.76 -0.25
CA HIS A 314 -10.28 -6.00 -1.15
C HIS A 314 -10.39 -6.51 -2.60
N ALA A 315 -10.28 -5.61 -3.57
CA ALA A 315 -10.48 -5.87 -5.00
C ALA A 315 -9.63 -7.03 -5.54
N GLU A 316 -8.40 -7.21 -5.03
CA GLU A 316 -7.53 -8.32 -5.44
C GLU A 316 -8.14 -9.68 -5.08
N ILE A 317 -8.76 -9.79 -3.90
CA ILE A 317 -9.43 -11.01 -3.42
C ILE A 317 -10.72 -11.25 -4.19
N GLN A 318 -11.49 -10.18 -4.47
CA GLN A 318 -12.69 -10.29 -5.30
C GLN A 318 -12.33 -10.88 -6.68
N MET A 319 -11.30 -10.34 -7.33
CA MET A 319 -10.84 -10.80 -8.64
C MET A 319 -10.30 -12.24 -8.61
N LEU A 320 -9.52 -12.57 -7.57
CA LEU A 320 -8.96 -13.91 -7.38
C LEU A 320 -10.07 -14.96 -7.24
N GLU A 321 -11.06 -14.70 -6.38
CA GLU A 321 -12.18 -15.61 -6.15
C GLU A 321 -13.09 -15.70 -7.37
N GLU A 322 -13.33 -14.59 -8.08
CA GLU A 322 -14.10 -14.59 -9.32
C GLU A 322 -13.47 -15.50 -10.39
N PHE A 323 -12.15 -15.44 -10.57
CA PHE A 323 -11.45 -16.30 -11.52
C PHE A 323 -11.43 -17.77 -11.06
N HIS A 324 -11.21 -18.00 -9.77
CA HIS A 324 -11.13 -19.36 -9.25
C HIS A 324 -12.48 -20.07 -9.27
N ARG A 325 -13.53 -19.45 -8.73
CA ARG A 325 -14.86 -20.06 -8.60
C ARG A 325 -15.51 -20.34 -9.94
N ASN A 326 -15.27 -19.48 -10.92
CA ASN A 326 -15.80 -19.61 -12.27
C ASN A 326 -14.84 -20.33 -13.24
N GLN A 327 -13.71 -20.86 -12.75
CA GLN A 327 -12.71 -21.59 -13.55
C GLN A 327 -12.28 -20.84 -14.81
N ARG A 328 -12.08 -19.51 -14.67
CA ARG A 328 -11.75 -18.63 -15.80
C ARG A 328 -10.35 -18.92 -16.31
N LYS A 329 -10.20 -18.94 -17.63
CA LYS A 329 -8.91 -19.17 -18.29
C LYS A 329 -8.16 -17.86 -18.43
N PHE A 330 -7.00 -17.74 -17.81
CA PHE A 330 -6.15 -16.57 -17.97
C PHE A 330 -5.55 -16.48 -19.37
N VAL A 331 -5.46 -15.26 -19.92
CA VAL A 331 -4.71 -14.99 -21.15
C VAL A 331 -3.26 -15.45 -20.99
N ALA A 332 -2.78 -16.22 -21.97
CA ALA A 332 -1.44 -16.81 -22.00
C ALA A 332 -1.04 -17.58 -20.73
N HIS A 333 -2.03 -18.17 -20.04
CA HIS A 333 -1.84 -18.92 -18.79
C HIS A 333 -1.22 -18.12 -17.64
N ASP A 334 -1.23 -16.79 -17.74
CA ASP A 334 -0.65 -15.90 -16.75
C ASP A 334 -1.67 -15.55 -15.68
N ARG A 335 -1.63 -16.26 -14.55
CA ARG A 335 -2.54 -16.09 -13.40
C ARG A 335 -2.24 -14.81 -12.60
N TYR A 336 -1.94 -13.73 -13.31
CA TYR A 336 -1.64 -12.42 -12.77
C TYR A 336 -2.91 -11.60 -12.62
N ILE A 337 -3.02 -10.92 -11.48
CA ILE A 337 -4.09 -9.99 -11.15
C ILE A 337 -3.41 -8.66 -10.88
N ALA A 338 -3.72 -7.64 -11.69
CA ALA A 338 -3.18 -6.31 -11.51
C ALA A 338 -3.98 -5.55 -10.44
N CYS A 339 -3.34 -4.58 -9.79
CA CYS A 339 -3.98 -3.67 -8.84
C CYS A 339 -3.39 -2.25 -9.00
N SER A 340 -4.17 -1.23 -8.66
CA SER A 340 -3.74 0.19 -8.73
C SER A 340 -2.72 0.58 -7.66
N LYS A 341 -2.56 -0.28 -6.64
CA LYS A 341 -1.65 -0.15 -5.50
C LYS A 341 -1.06 -1.52 -5.18
N LEU A 342 0.03 -1.53 -4.40
CA LEU A 342 0.53 -2.76 -3.81
C LEU A 342 -0.56 -3.40 -2.94
N ALA A 343 -0.58 -4.73 -2.88
CA ALA A 343 -1.51 -5.46 -2.06
C ALA A 343 -1.20 -5.27 -0.57
N CYS A 344 -2.22 -5.39 0.28
CA CYS A 344 -2.01 -5.48 1.73
C CYS A 344 -1.45 -6.83 2.13
N PHE A 345 -0.91 -6.92 3.36
CA PHE A 345 -0.30 -8.15 3.84
C PHE A 345 -1.29 -9.32 3.90
N CYS A 346 -2.53 -9.05 4.32
CA CYS A 346 -3.60 -10.06 4.31
C CYS A 346 -3.90 -10.54 2.88
N CYS A 347 -3.94 -9.64 1.89
CA CYS A 347 -4.12 -10.02 0.49
C CYS A 347 -2.97 -10.89 -0.02
N LYS A 348 -1.72 -10.51 0.26
CA LYS A 348 -0.53 -11.31 -0.10
C LYS A 348 -0.61 -12.72 0.47
N LEU A 349 -0.87 -12.86 1.78
CA LEU A 349 -1.01 -14.16 2.43
C LEU A 349 -2.18 -14.96 1.88
N TYR A 350 -3.30 -14.30 1.56
CA TYR A 350 -4.43 -14.96 0.93
C TYR A 350 -4.04 -15.56 -0.42
N PHE A 351 -3.37 -14.79 -1.29
CA PHE A 351 -2.85 -15.29 -2.57
C PHE A 351 -1.88 -16.46 -2.38
N LYS A 352 -0.92 -16.33 -1.46
CA LYS A 352 0.10 -17.35 -1.14
C LYS A 352 -0.54 -18.71 -0.78
N TRP A 353 -1.57 -18.70 0.05
CA TRP A 353 -2.18 -19.93 0.57
C TRP A 353 -3.39 -20.44 -0.23
N HIS A 354 -3.84 -19.67 -1.22
CA HIS A 354 -5.00 -20.00 -2.01
C HIS A 354 -4.71 -21.13 -3.04
N PRO A 355 -5.59 -22.15 -3.17
CA PRO A 355 -5.35 -23.31 -4.05
C PRO A 355 -5.23 -22.97 -5.53
N GLY A 356 -5.73 -21.81 -5.94
CA GLY A 356 -5.73 -21.36 -7.32
C GLY A 356 -4.34 -21.01 -7.88
N ARG A 357 -3.25 -21.09 -7.09
CA ARG A 357 -1.86 -20.88 -7.57
C ARG A 357 -1.72 -19.62 -8.43
N PHE A 358 -2.21 -18.50 -7.92
CA PHE A 358 -2.11 -17.20 -8.58
C PHE A 358 -0.68 -16.66 -8.42
N VAL A 359 -0.30 -15.70 -9.27
CA VAL A 359 0.94 -14.96 -9.09
C VAL A 359 0.80 -14.15 -7.79
N GLU A 360 1.71 -14.36 -6.84
CA GLU A 360 1.71 -13.61 -5.59
C GLU A 360 1.89 -12.10 -5.88
N PRO A 361 1.05 -11.23 -5.30
CA PRO A 361 1.11 -9.82 -5.58
C PRO A 361 2.27 -9.16 -4.84
N GLU A 362 2.80 -8.11 -5.45
CA GLU A 362 3.68 -7.18 -4.74
C GLU A 362 2.90 -6.53 -3.58
N CYS A 363 3.59 -6.20 -2.49
CA CYS A 363 2.93 -5.92 -1.22
C CYS A 363 3.60 -4.79 -0.46
N HIS A 364 2.79 -3.88 0.11
CA HIS A 364 3.28 -2.82 0.98
C HIS A 364 3.44 -3.27 2.45
N GLN A 365 3.22 -4.55 2.74
CA GLN A 365 3.37 -5.21 4.04
C GLN A 365 2.49 -4.71 5.20
N LYS A 366 1.62 -3.72 4.96
CA LYS A 366 0.70 -3.19 5.99
C LYS A 366 -0.53 -4.08 6.14
N THR A 367 -1.03 -4.16 7.36
CA THR A 367 -2.31 -4.77 7.69
C THR A 367 -3.42 -3.73 7.78
N TYR A 368 -4.66 -4.16 7.51
CA TYR A 368 -5.84 -3.31 7.62
C TYR A 368 -6.91 -4.01 8.44
N LEU A 369 -7.35 -3.34 9.50
CA LEU A 369 -8.34 -3.89 10.43
C LEU A 369 -9.73 -3.99 9.82
N ASN A 370 -10.02 -3.25 8.75
CA ASN A 370 -11.27 -3.33 8.02
C ASN A 370 -11.28 -4.40 6.91
N TRP A 371 -10.14 -5.08 6.67
CA TRP A 371 -10.05 -6.17 5.70
C TRP A 371 -10.94 -7.35 6.11
N ARG A 372 -11.70 -7.92 5.19
CA ARG A 372 -12.49 -9.14 5.41
C ARG A 372 -12.35 -10.14 4.24
N PRO A 373 -12.47 -11.45 4.50
CA PRO A 373 -12.72 -12.41 3.43
C PRO A 373 -14.17 -12.33 2.93
N ILE A 374 -14.44 -12.96 1.79
CA ILE A 374 -15.80 -13.11 1.25
C ILE A 374 -16.69 -13.88 2.24
N ASP A 375 -17.89 -13.37 2.51
CA ASP A 375 -18.88 -14.11 3.26
C ASP A 375 -19.39 -15.31 2.45
N LEU A 376 -19.42 -16.48 3.07
CA LEU A 376 -19.94 -17.70 2.48
C LEU A 376 -21.19 -18.10 3.27
N PRO A 377 -22.40 -18.05 2.66
CA PRO A 377 -23.63 -18.47 3.33
C PRO A 377 -23.51 -19.94 3.79
N GLU A 378 -24.20 -20.24 4.90
CA GLU A 378 -24.13 -21.46 5.72
C GLU A 378 -23.06 -22.48 5.31
N ARG A 379 -21.92 -22.39 6.02
CA ARG A 379 -20.63 -23.08 5.83
C ARG A 379 -20.67 -24.58 5.51
N VAL A 380 -21.79 -25.26 5.75
CA VAL A 380 -21.97 -26.69 5.48
C VAL A 380 -22.36 -26.94 4.02
N GLU A 381 -22.96 -25.97 3.33
CA GLU A 381 -23.48 -26.13 1.97
C GLU A 381 -22.55 -25.53 0.90
N SER A 382 -21.69 -24.58 1.27
CA SER A 382 -20.78 -23.94 0.31
C SER A 382 -19.62 -24.85 -0.07
N LYS A 383 -19.58 -25.28 -1.33
CA LYS A 383 -18.45 -26.03 -1.91
C LYS A 383 -17.10 -25.29 -1.84
N TYR A 384 -17.11 -23.96 -1.62
CA TYR A 384 -15.92 -23.12 -1.52
C TYR A 384 -15.41 -22.97 -0.08
N TRP A 385 -16.20 -23.38 0.92
CA TRP A 385 -15.83 -23.27 2.34
C TRP A 385 -14.54 -24.02 2.70
N PRO A 386 -14.26 -25.25 2.21
CA PRO A 386 -13.02 -25.95 2.54
C PRO A 386 -11.76 -25.18 2.14
N ASP A 387 -11.77 -24.57 0.96
CA ASP A 387 -10.63 -23.80 0.44
C ASP A 387 -10.44 -22.51 1.23
N GLN A 388 -11.52 -21.72 1.42
CA GLN A 388 -11.44 -20.50 2.21
C GLN A 388 -11.00 -20.80 3.66
N ARG A 389 -11.54 -21.85 4.28
CA ARG A 389 -11.14 -22.28 5.63
C ARG A 389 -9.64 -22.57 5.71
N ARG A 390 -9.08 -23.27 4.71
CA ARG A 390 -7.63 -23.58 4.67
C ARG A 390 -6.80 -22.29 4.55
N VAL A 391 -7.20 -21.37 3.67
CA VAL A 391 -6.52 -20.08 3.51
C VAL A 391 -6.53 -19.29 4.82
N LEU A 392 -7.71 -19.14 5.46
CA LEU A 392 -7.84 -18.43 6.73
C LEU A 392 -7.06 -19.09 7.86
N ALA A 393 -6.97 -20.43 7.89
CA ALA A 393 -6.16 -21.15 8.87
C ALA A 393 -4.68 -20.81 8.75
N ASN A 394 -4.15 -20.85 7.53
CA ASN A 394 -2.74 -20.57 7.28
C ASN A 394 -2.43 -19.09 7.51
N LEU A 395 -3.30 -18.18 7.07
CA LEU A 395 -3.15 -16.74 7.30
C LEU A 395 -3.15 -16.44 8.80
N SER A 396 -4.06 -17.04 9.57
CA SER A 396 -4.11 -16.93 11.03
C SER A 396 -2.82 -17.46 11.67
N LYS A 397 -2.28 -18.57 11.18
CA LYS A 397 -1.03 -19.14 11.71
C LYS A 397 0.17 -18.24 11.42
N GLU A 398 0.31 -17.70 10.21
CA GLU A 398 1.42 -16.79 9.86
C GLU A 398 1.37 -15.51 10.70
N LEU A 399 0.18 -14.91 10.90
CA LEU A 399 0.05 -13.76 11.78
C LEU A 399 0.40 -14.10 13.24
N SER A 400 -0.03 -15.26 13.73
CA SER A 400 0.32 -15.74 15.07
C SER A 400 1.84 -15.84 15.24
N ASN A 401 2.54 -16.47 14.30
CA ASN A 401 4.00 -16.60 14.34
C ASN A 401 4.68 -15.22 14.35
N LEU A 402 4.19 -14.27 13.53
CA LEU A 402 4.77 -12.92 13.47
C LEU A 402 4.55 -12.11 14.76
N VAL A 403 3.38 -12.28 15.40
CA VAL A 403 3.13 -11.65 16.72
C VAL A 403 4.04 -12.27 17.77
N GLU A 404 4.20 -13.60 17.77
CA GLU A 404 5.11 -14.31 18.67
C GLU A 404 6.56 -13.84 18.48
N GLU A 405 7.04 -13.79 17.24
CA GLU A 405 8.37 -13.27 16.91
C GLU A 405 8.55 -11.83 17.40
N GLN A 406 7.55 -10.96 17.17
CA GLN A 406 7.61 -9.58 17.62
C GLN A 406 7.74 -9.47 19.14
N ILE A 407 6.96 -10.26 19.89
CA ILE A 407 7.03 -10.28 21.34
C ILE A 407 8.41 -10.76 21.81
N ILE A 408 8.92 -11.85 21.23
CA ILE A 408 10.23 -12.41 21.60
C ILE A 408 11.34 -11.39 21.33
N THR A 409 11.33 -10.74 20.16
CA THR A 409 12.33 -9.72 19.81
C THR A 409 12.31 -8.55 20.79
N GLN A 410 11.12 -8.08 21.20
CA GLN A 410 10.99 -6.98 22.16
C GLN A 410 11.38 -7.36 23.60
N GLN A 411 11.39 -8.65 23.94
CA GLN A 411 11.83 -9.15 25.25
C GLN A 411 13.36 -9.29 25.36
N GLN A 412 14.10 -9.31 24.24
CA GLN A 412 15.56 -9.43 24.28
C GLN A 412 16.20 -8.10 24.70
N PRO A 413 17.12 -8.09 25.68
CA PRO A 413 17.86 -6.88 26.01
C PRO A 413 18.68 -6.45 24.79
N THR A 414 18.54 -5.19 24.39
CA THR A 414 19.36 -4.57 23.34
C THR A 414 20.83 -4.84 23.67
N PRO A 415 21.60 -5.54 22.81
CA PRO A 415 23.02 -5.76 23.08
C PRO A 415 23.67 -4.40 23.27
N TRP A 416 24.28 -4.17 24.44
CA TRP A 416 25.01 -2.95 24.73
C TRP A 416 26.08 -2.75 23.63
N HIS A 417 25.93 -1.68 22.85
CA HIS A 417 26.88 -1.26 21.84
C HIS A 417 27.42 0.10 22.29
N PRO A 418 28.74 0.28 22.43
CA PRO A 418 29.29 1.58 22.78
C PRO A 418 29.08 2.59 21.64
N ASP A 419 28.55 3.78 21.95
CA ASP A 419 28.23 4.86 20.99
C ASP A 419 29.45 5.50 20.29
N SER A 420 30.64 4.97 20.54
CA SER A 420 31.89 5.48 19.98
C SER A 420 32.80 4.34 19.51
N ILE A 421 33.27 4.48 18.28
CA ILE A 421 34.35 3.66 17.74
C ILE A 421 35.65 4.23 18.30
N THR A 422 36.36 3.50 19.15
CA THR A 422 37.74 3.84 19.49
C THR A 422 38.62 3.54 18.26
N ASN A 423 39.00 4.59 17.54
CA ASN A 423 39.96 4.50 16.44
C ASN A 423 41.35 4.11 16.98
N ILE A 424 41.57 2.81 17.21
CA ILE A 424 42.92 2.26 17.26
C ILE A 424 43.41 2.22 15.81
N THR A 425 44.29 3.17 15.49
CA THR A 425 44.86 3.43 14.17
C THR A 425 45.55 2.19 13.61
N ALA A 426 44.95 1.57 12.59
CA ALA A 426 45.64 0.64 11.71
C ALA A 426 46.03 1.35 10.41
N VAL A 427 47.33 1.30 10.11
CA VAL A 427 48.04 2.00 9.05
C VAL A 427 47.41 1.77 7.66
N MET A 428 47.29 2.84 6.88
CA MET A 428 46.83 2.86 5.50
C MET A 428 47.67 1.95 4.59
N GLY A 429 47.01 1.04 3.90
CA GLY A 429 47.50 0.36 2.70
C GLY A 429 46.58 0.70 1.52
N SER A 430 47.14 1.40 0.54
CA SER A 430 46.52 1.86 -0.69
C SER A 430 46.10 0.72 -1.64
N VAL A 431 45.12 0.97 -2.53
CA VAL A 431 45.26 0.95 -4.01
C VAL A 431 43.90 0.73 -4.75
N ALA A 432 43.69 1.62 -5.73
CA ALA A 432 43.02 1.54 -7.04
C ALA A 432 41.49 1.50 -7.23
N ILE A 433 41.11 2.47 -8.09
CA ILE A 433 39.91 2.70 -8.88
C ILE A 433 39.76 1.66 -10.00
N SER A 434 38.53 1.30 -10.39
CA SER A 434 38.15 1.01 -11.78
C SER A 434 36.64 1.17 -11.99
N GLU A 435 36.27 1.37 -13.25
CA GLU A 435 35.17 2.18 -13.77
C GLU A 435 34.02 1.32 -14.39
N VAL A 436 32.82 1.92 -14.44
CA VAL A 436 31.66 1.74 -15.35
C VAL A 436 30.79 0.46 -15.32
N GLY A 437 29.48 0.69 -15.17
CA GLY A 437 28.38 -0.14 -15.69
C GLY A 437 27.00 0.41 -15.35
N GLU A 438 26.42 1.24 -16.24
CA GLU A 438 25.06 1.78 -16.10
C GLU A 438 23.99 0.67 -16.10
N VAL A 439 23.14 0.66 -15.08
CA VAL A 439 21.99 -0.24 -14.94
C VAL A 439 20.74 0.63 -14.73
N PHE A 440 19.68 0.33 -15.48
CA PHE A 440 18.37 0.95 -15.33
C PHE A 440 17.79 0.67 -13.94
N GLU A 441 17.86 1.66 -13.06
CA GLU A 441 17.24 1.61 -11.75
C GLU A 441 15.72 1.71 -11.87
N SER A 442 15.07 0.59 -11.56
CA SER A 442 13.67 0.57 -11.17
C SER A 442 13.65 1.13 -9.75
N GLY A 443 13.04 2.32 -9.58
CA GLY A 443 12.86 2.91 -8.27
C GLY A 443 12.15 1.95 -7.32
N ASP A 444 12.73 1.85 -6.12
CA ASP A 444 12.32 1.12 -4.92
C ASP A 444 13.11 -0.17 -4.65
N GLY A 445 14.27 0.00 -4.00
CA GLY A 445 15.08 -1.04 -3.39
C GLY A 445 15.88 -0.50 -2.19
N GLU A 446 15.38 -0.81 -0.99
CA GLU A 446 16.09 -1.03 0.29
C GLU A 446 16.94 0.07 0.97
N SER A 447 16.67 0.26 2.27
CA SER A 447 17.72 0.26 3.29
C SER A 447 17.14 -0.15 4.67
N ASP A 448 17.98 -0.84 5.43
CA ASP A 448 17.79 -1.37 6.78
C ASP A 448 17.04 -0.41 7.72
N VAL A 449 16.05 -0.95 8.44
CA VAL A 449 15.54 -0.33 9.66
C VAL A 449 15.86 -1.32 10.78
N THR A 450 16.82 -0.93 11.61
CA THR A 450 17.12 -1.60 12.86
C THR A 450 15.91 -1.48 13.78
N ASP A 451 15.41 -2.63 14.24
CA ASP A 451 14.36 -2.77 15.26
C ASP A 451 14.79 -2.07 16.55
N SER A 452 14.19 -0.91 16.84
CA SER A 452 13.93 -0.42 18.19
C SER A 452 13.31 0.98 18.06
N ASP A 453 11.97 1.06 17.92
CA ASP A 453 11.17 2.25 18.31
C ASP A 453 9.68 1.99 18.03
N SER A 454 9.05 1.11 18.82
CA SER A 454 7.63 0.72 18.64
C SER A 454 6.69 1.10 19.78
N LEU A 455 7.05 2.00 20.71
CA LEU A 455 6.30 2.09 21.98
C LEU A 455 5.88 3.50 22.46
N ALA A 456 5.74 4.50 21.60
CA ALA A 456 5.22 5.81 22.03
C ALA A 456 4.21 6.40 21.04
N HIS A 457 2.95 5.97 21.14
CA HIS A 457 1.81 6.64 20.48
C HIS A 457 0.54 6.47 21.32
N LEU A 458 0.56 6.98 22.54
CA LEU A 458 -0.62 7.28 23.35
C LEU A 458 -0.25 8.45 24.26
N ASN A 459 -0.21 9.66 23.70
CA ASN A 459 -0.38 10.96 24.37
C ASN A 459 0.12 12.05 23.40
N ASP A 460 -0.80 12.88 22.91
CA ASP A 460 -0.73 14.33 23.01
C ASP A 460 -1.85 14.94 22.13
N ASP A 461 -2.93 15.31 22.80
CA ASP A 461 -4.01 16.15 22.30
C ASP A 461 -3.74 17.57 22.81
N GLU A 462 -3.42 18.51 21.91
CA GLU A 462 -3.56 19.94 22.23
C GLU A 462 -4.43 20.65 21.18
N THR A 463 -5.55 21.11 21.69
CA THR A 463 -6.61 21.91 21.11
C THR A 463 -6.12 23.18 20.41
N VAL A 464 -6.66 23.50 19.23
CA VAL A 464 -6.91 24.89 18.84
C VAL A 464 -8.21 25.01 18.04
N ASP A 465 -9.11 25.81 18.60
CA ASP A 465 -10.39 26.30 18.09
C ASP A 465 -10.22 27.12 16.78
N ASN A 466 -11.14 26.92 15.82
CA ASN A 466 -11.69 28.00 15.02
C ASN A 466 -12.90 27.52 14.20
N THR A 467 -14.02 28.15 14.51
CA THR A 467 -15.25 28.24 13.74
C THR A 467 -15.01 28.66 12.28
N ASP A 468 -15.58 27.93 11.33
CA ASP A 468 -16.46 28.51 10.30
C ASP A 468 -17.19 27.42 9.50
N ASN A 469 -18.45 27.74 9.21
CA ASN A 469 -19.54 26.83 8.91
C ASN A 469 -19.76 26.79 7.39
N GLU A 470 -19.42 25.68 6.72
CA GLU A 470 -19.95 25.36 5.39
C GLU A 470 -19.98 23.84 5.17
N SER A 471 -21.18 23.34 4.88
CA SER A 471 -21.55 21.92 4.73
C SER A 471 -20.77 21.22 3.61
N GLY A 472 -19.98 20.22 3.97
CA GLY A 472 -19.34 19.29 3.04
C GLY A 472 -18.97 17.99 3.75
N GLU A 473 -19.44 16.86 3.24
CA GLU A 473 -19.21 15.50 3.75
C GLU A 473 -17.70 15.23 3.96
N SER A 474 -17.32 15.07 5.23
CA SER A 474 -15.97 14.75 5.67
C SER A 474 -15.74 13.23 5.63
N ASP A 475 -15.11 12.75 4.56
CA ASP A 475 -14.40 11.46 4.58
C ASP A 475 -13.08 11.67 5.35
N GLU A 476 -13.14 11.52 6.67
CA GLU A 476 -11.97 11.49 7.56
C GLU A 476 -11.22 10.16 7.42
N GLU A 477 -9.89 10.25 7.29
CA GLU A 477 -9.01 9.12 7.59
C GLU A 477 -9.10 8.92 9.11
N SER A 478 -9.88 7.90 9.53
CA SER A 478 -9.95 7.47 10.93
C SER A 478 -8.57 6.97 11.39
N ASP A 479 -7.81 7.88 12.00
CA ASP A 479 -7.07 7.56 13.22
C ASP A 479 -8.11 7.57 14.34
N GLY A 480 -8.47 6.40 14.83
CA GLY A 480 -9.51 6.25 15.84
C GLY A 480 -9.01 6.70 17.21
N GLY A 481 -9.33 7.94 17.60
CA GLY A 481 -9.33 8.38 18.99
C GLY A 481 -10.71 8.14 19.63
N VAL A 482 -10.77 7.32 20.68
CA VAL A 482 -11.98 7.11 21.48
C VAL A 482 -12.00 8.17 22.58
N GLY A 483 -12.98 9.08 22.53
CA GLY A 483 -13.21 10.03 23.61
C GLY A 483 -13.78 9.33 24.84
N LEU A 484 -13.10 9.47 25.99
CA LEU A 484 -13.67 9.13 27.29
C LEU A 484 -14.03 10.43 28.01
N GLY A 485 -15.33 10.63 28.25
CA GLY A 485 -15.81 11.63 29.19
C GLY A 485 -15.45 11.19 30.61
N TYR A 486 -14.55 11.92 31.27
CA TYR A 486 -14.85 12.98 32.24
C TYR A 486 -13.57 13.69 32.66
#